data_AF-A0A953N1A6-F1
#
_entry.id   AF-A0A953N1A6-F1
#
_cell.length_a   1.000
_cell.length_b   1.000
_cell.length_c   1.000
_cell.angle_alpha   90.00
_cell.angle_beta   90.00
_cell.angle_gamma   90.00
#
_symmetry.space_group_name_H-M   'P 1'
#
loop_
_entity.id
_entity.type
_entity.pdbx_description
1 polymer ?
#
loop_
_entity_poly.entity_id
_entity_poly.type
_entity_poly.pdbx_seq_one_letter_code
_entity_poly.pdbx_strand_id
1 'polypeptide(L)'
;MRKVKELIIEKSLLSSALITILVTFGIIMVLSVEAVIFFKEVSIVDFFTDTQWTPLFTEKHFGILPLLSGTLLTSFIAISVALPIGLSISIYLSEYAPKSFRKTIKPLLELLAAVPTVVYGFFALVVVTPFLQEIIPNLSGFNSLSAGIVMGIMIIPYISSLSEDALHAVPSSLREASFGMGATKLQTAFKVIVPAASSGIIVSIILAISRAIGETMIVAIAAGQQPRLTLDPTVPVETITAYIVQVSLGDVQHGSLEYRTIFAAGITLFAFTFLLNTISYRIRKKYQEKYE
;
A
#
# COMPACT_ATOMS: atom_id res chain seq x y z
N MET A 1 16.06 12.79 -42.61
CA MET A 1 14.79 12.66 -41.84
C MET A 1 14.88 11.70 -40.65
N ARG A 2 15.50 10.51 -40.77
CA ARG A 2 15.60 9.51 -39.68
C ARG A 2 16.37 10.00 -38.43
N LYS A 3 17.53 10.65 -38.62
CA LYS A 3 18.33 11.26 -37.52
C LYS A 3 17.60 12.39 -36.77
N VAL A 4 16.75 13.16 -37.45
CA VAL A 4 15.97 14.24 -36.81
C VAL A 4 14.86 13.65 -35.94
N LYS A 5 14.20 12.59 -36.39
CA LYS A 5 13.19 11.87 -35.60
C LYS A 5 13.80 11.22 -34.35
N GLU A 6 14.96 10.58 -34.50
CA GLU A 6 15.69 9.97 -33.37
C GLU A 6 16.09 11.03 -32.33
N LEU A 7 16.60 12.18 -32.77
CA LEU A 7 17.00 13.28 -31.89
C LEU A 7 15.82 13.96 -31.18
N ILE A 8 14.64 14.00 -31.82
CA ILE A 8 13.39 14.47 -31.19
C ILE A 8 12.93 13.49 -30.11
N ILE A 9 12.97 12.18 -30.38
CA ILE A 9 12.58 11.15 -29.41
C ILE A 9 13.53 11.18 -28.21
N GLU A 10 14.85 11.23 -28.45
CA GLU A 10 15.86 11.30 -27.40
C GLU A 10 15.68 12.53 -26.50
N LYS A 11 15.52 13.72 -27.10
CA LYS A 11 15.27 14.95 -26.32
C LYS A 11 13.95 14.93 -25.56
N SER A 12 12.90 14.31 -26.13
CA SER A 12 11.61 14.16 -25.46
C SER A 12 11.70 13.26 -24.23
N LEU A 13 12.36 12.10 -24.36
CA LEU A 13 12.60 11.17 -23.25
C LEU A 13 13.46 11.81 -22.16
N LEU A 14 14.52 12.52 -22.54
CA LEU A 14 15.40 13.23 -21.60
C LEU A 14 14.63 14.35 -20.87
N SER A 15 13.79 15.10 -21.59
CA SER A 15 12.95 16.14 -20.97
C SER A 15 11.94 15.54 -19.98
N SER A 16 11.30 14.43 -20.33
CA SER A 16 10.37 13.73 -19.43
C SER A 16 11.07 13.22 -18.16
N ALA A 17 12.27 12.66 -18.29
CA ALA A 17 13.07 12.23 -17.15
C ALA A 17 13.48 13.42 -16.25
N LEU A 18 13.95 14.53 -16.84
CA LEU A 18 14.29 15.75 -16.09
C LEU A 18 13.09 16.35 -15.37
N ILE A 19 11.93 16.45 -16.03
CA ILE A 19 10.68 16.94 -15.43
C ILE A 19 10.31 16.06 -14.23
N THR A 20 10.40 14.74 -14.37
CA THR A 20 10.09 13.81 -13.28
C THR A 20 11.00 14.03 -12.06
N ILE A 21 12.31 14.21 -12.28
CA ILE A 21 13.27 14.50 -11.22
C ILE A 21 12.96 15.85 -10.56
N LEU A 22 12.72 16.90 -11.36
CA LEU A 22 12.42 18.25 -10.87
C LEU A 22 11.12 18.28 -10.04
N VAL A 23 10.07 17.62 -10.52
CA VAL A 23 8.78 17.53 -9.79
C VAL A 23 8.96 16.77 -8.49
N THR A 24 9.68 15.64 -8.50
CA THR A 24 9.96 14.86 -7.29
C THR A 24 10.74 15.69 -6.26
N PHE A 25 11.77 16.39 -6.71
CA PHE A 25 12.54 17.30 -5.86
C PHE A 25 11.66 18.43 -5.31
N GLY A 26 10.80 19.03 -6.16
CA GLY A 26 9.86 20.07 -5.75
C GLY A 26 8.88 19.59 -4.68
N ILE A 27 8.30 18.40 -4.83
CA ILE A 27 7.40 17.81 -3.83
C ILE A 27 8.13 17.62 -2.50
N ILE A 28 9.33 17.04 -2.52
CA ILE A 28 10.13 16.82 -1.30
C ILE A 28 10.50 18.16 -0.65
N MET A 29 10.88 19.15 -1.46
CA MET A 29 11.24 20.48 -0.97
C MET A 29 10.05 21.17 -0.29
N VAL A 30 8.88 21.19 -0.93
CA VAL A 30 7.67 21.81 -0.37
C VAL A 30 7.24 21.10 0.92
N LEU A 31 7.18 19.75 0.91
CA LEU A 31 6.86 18.95 2.10
C LEU A 31 7.83 19.26 3.25
N SER A 32 9.12 19.34 2.96
CA SER A 32 10.15 19.59 3.98
C SER A 32 10.10 21.01 4.53
N VAL A 33 9.94 22.01 3.67
CA VAL A 33 9.89 23.43 4.08
C VAL A 33 8.67 23.68 4.96
N GLU A 34 7.47 23.27 4.53
CA GLU A 34 6.25 23.47 5.31
C GLU A 34 6.26 22.67 6.62
N ALA A 35 6.79 21.44 6.62
CA ALA A 35 6.97 20.67 7.85
C ALA A 35 7.95 21.35 8.82
N VAL A 36 9.06 21.91 8.35
CA VAL A 36 9.99 22.66 9.21
C VAL A 36 9.31 23.89 9.81
N ILE A 37 8.45 24.58 9.06
CA ILE A 37 7.72 25.73 9.60
C ILE A 37 6.71 25.27 10.66
N PHE A 38 5.99 24.16 10.44
CA PHE A 38 5.11 23.55 11.44
C PHE A 38 5.86 23.23 12.75
N PHE A 39 7.03 22.58 12.65
CA PHE A 39 7.83 22.19 13.83
C PHE A 39 8.54 23.35 14.54
N LYS A 40 8.45 24.58 14.01
CA LYS A 40 8.82 25.79 14.79
C LYS A 40 7.73 26.18 15.78
N GLU A 41 6.49 25.83 15.49
CA GLU A 41 5.32 26.14 16.33
C GLU A 41 4.93 24.97 17.23
N VAL A 42 5.16 23.73 16.77
CA VAL A 42 4.82 22.50 17.49
C VAL A 42 6.08 21.70 17.81
N SER A 43 6.21 21.24 19.06
CA SER A 43 7.31 20.38 19.48
C SER A 43 7.29 19.04 18.73
N ILE A 44 8.45 18.63 18.21
CA ILE A 44 8.62 17.31 17.58
C ILE A 44 8.31 16.19 18.58
N VAL A 45 8.66 16.37 19.86
CA VAL A 45 8.38 15.37 20.90
C VAL A 45 6.87 15.21 21.06
N ASP A 46 6.16 16.32 21.27
CA ASP A 46 4.70 16.30 21.46
C ASP A 46 3.99 15.72 20.24
N PHE A 47 4.47 16.03 19.03
CA PHE A 47 3.94 15.45 17.80
C PHE A 47 4.00 13.92 17.77
N PHE A 48 5.05 13.31 18.33
CA PHE A 48 5.20 11.84 18.36
C PHE A 48 4.71 11.18 19.65
N THR A 49 4.53 11.93 20.74
CA THR A 49 4.13 11.36 22.05
C THR A 49 2.70 11.66 22.45
N ASP A 50 2.10 12.75 21.95
CA ASP A 50 0.71 13.07 22.24
C ASP A 50 -0.22 12.02 21.63
N THR A 51 -1.27 11.69 22.37
CA THR A 51 -2.23 10.63 22.07
C THR A 51 -3.50 11.16 21.42
N GLN A 52 -3.59 12.47 21.24
CA GLN A 52 -4.73 13.14 20.63
C GLN A 52 -4.35 13.84 19.34
N TRP A 53 -5.26 13.78 18.37
CA TRP A 53 -5.17 14.52 17.12
C TRP A 53 -6.42 15.36 16.98
N THR A 54 -6.33 16.62 17.41
CA THR A 54 -7.44 17.58 17.38
C THR A 54 -7.03 18.93 16.79
N PRO A 55 -6.27 18.99 15.67
CA PRO A 55 -5.73 20.25 15.17
C PRO A 55 -6.79 21.25 14.72
N LEU A 56 -8.01 20.77 14.40
CA LEU A 56 -9.14 21.57 13.93
C LEU A 56 -10.10 22.00 15.06
N PHE A 57 -9.86 21.58 16.31
CA PHE A 57 -10.71 21.91 17.45
C PHE A 57 -10.16 23.11 18.23
N THR A 58 -10.95 23.63 19.18
CA THR A 58 -10.54 24.74 20.04
C THR A 58 -9.34 24.38 20.92
N GLU A 59 -9.34 23.17 21.49
CA GLU A 59 -8.16 22.59 22.16
C GLU A 59 -7.35 21.80 21.13
N LYS A 60 -6.21 22.38 20.73
CA LYS A 60 -5.38 21.87 19.64
C LYS A 60 -4.36 20.86 20.16
N HIS A 61 -4.51 19.62 19.72
CA HIS A 61 -3.52 18.56 19.88
C HIS A 61 -2.99 18.10 18.53
N PHE A 62 -1.69 17.82 18.47
CA PHE A 62 -0.97 17.52 17.23
C PHE A 62 -0.27 16.16 17.27
N GLY A 63 -0.69 15.25 18.15
CA GLY A 63 -0.12 13.91 18.27
C GLY A 63 -0.47 13.02 17.09
N ILE A 64 0.50 12.59 16.29
CA ILE A 64 0.29 11.80 15.06
C ILE A 64 -0.16 10.35 15.33
N LEU A 65 -0.06 9.89 16.58
CA LEU A 65 -0.28 8.49 16.97
C LEU A 65 -1.68 7.95 16.61
N PRO A 66 -2.80 8.67 16.78
CA PRO A 66 -4.12 8.21 16.35
C PRO A 66 -4.18 7.93 14.84
N LEU A 67 -3.62 8.83 14.01
CA LEU A 67 -3.59 8.67 12.56
C LEU A 67 -2.70 7.49 12.13
N LEU A 68 -1.54 7.36 12.79
CA LEU A 68 -0.62 6.25 12.55
C LEU A 68 -1.27 4.91 12.96
N SER A 69 -1.95 4.87 14.11
CA SER A 69 -2.67 3.70 14.59
C SER A 69 -3.77 3.29 13.61
N GLY A 70 -4.60 4.23 13.15
CA GLY A 70 -5.62 3.97 12.13
C GLY A 70 -5.03 3.44 10.83
N THR A 71 -3.92 4.02 10.38
CA THR A 71 -3.20 3.59 9.16
C THR A 71 -2.64 2.18 9.30
N LEU A 72 -1.99 1.87 10.42
CA LEU A 72 -1.40 0.55 10.67
C LEU A 72 -2.47 -0.52 10.91
N LEU A 73 -3.53 -0.23 11.66
CA LEU A 73 -4.63 -1.15 11.92
C LEU A 73 -5.34 -1.56 10.63
N THR A 74 -5.75 -0.58 9.82
CA THR A 74 -6.41 -0.84 8.53
C THR A 74 -5.50 -1.60 7.56
N SER A 75 -4.21 -1.20 7.47
CA SER A 75 -3.22 -1.90 6.64
C SER A 75 -2.98 -3.34 7.10
N PHE A 76 -2.93 -3.57 8.42
CA PHE A 76 -2.74 -4.89 8.99
C PHE A 76 -3.90 -5.83 8.65
N ILE A 77 -5.14 -5.34 8.76
CA ILE A 77 -6.35 -6.11 8.38
C ILE A 77 -6.29 -6.44 6.87
N ALA A 78 -5.96 -5.45 6.03
CA ALA A 78 -5.84 -5.66 4.59
C ALA A 78 -4.81 -6.73 4.22
N ILE A 79 -3.62 -6.68 4.82
CA ILE A 79 -2.55 -7.64 4.54
C ILE A 79 -2.90 -9.02 5.10
N SER A 80 -3.57 -9.10 6.25
CA SER A 80 -4.05 -10.37 6.82
C SER A 80 -5.02 -11.10 5.90
N VAL A 81 -5.80 -10.36 5.10
CA VAL A 81 -6.68 -10.91 4.06
C VAL A 81 -5.91 -11.18 2.76
N ALA A 82 -5.16 -10.19 2.28
CA ALA A 82 -4.56 -10.22 0.95
C ALA A 82 -3.41 -11.22 0.84
N LEU A 83 -2.58 -11.33 1.88
CA LEU A 83 -1.38 -12.17 1.88
C LEU A 83 -1.68 -13.66 1.69
N PRO A 84 -2.52 -14.31 2.52
CA PRO A 84 -2.80 -15.73 2.35
C PRO A 84 -3.49 -16.04 1.02
N ILE A 85 -4.45 -15.19 0.60
CA ILE A 85 -5.20 -15.40 -0.64
C ILE A 85 -4.31 -15.16 -1.86
N GLY A 86 -3.58 -14.04 -1.89
CA GLY A 86 -2.71 -13.65 -3.00
C GLY A 86 -1.59 -14.66 -3.23
N LEU A 87 -0.92 -15.13 -2.16
CA LEU A 87 0.13 -16.15 -2.27
C LEU A 87 -0.41 -17.51 -2.72
N SER A 88 -1.59 -17.89 -2.23
CA SER A 88 -2.22 -19.13 -2.66
C SER A 88 -2.56 -19.10 -4.16
N ILE A 89 -3.08 -17.97 -4.65
CA ILE A 89 -3.34 -17.74 -6.07
C ILE A 89 -2.04 -17.81 -6.87
N SER A 90 -0.96 -17.14 -6.43
CA SER A 90 0.30 -17.14 -7.17
C SER A 90 0.94 -18.54 -7.26
N ILE A 91 0.90 -19.32 -6.17
CA ILE A 91 1.45 -20.68 -6.15
C ILE A 91 0.61 -21.59 -7.06
N TYR A 92 -0.72 -21.47 -7.00
CA TYR A 92 -1.61 -22.23 -7.86
C TYR A 92 -1.39 -21.90 -9.34
N LEU A 93 -1.32 -20.61 -9.68
CA LEU A 93 -1.09 -20.15 -11.06
C LEU A 93 0.28 -20.58 -11.61
N SER A 94 1.32 -20.61 -10.76
CA SER A 94 2.66 -21.02 -11.17
C SER A 94 2.78 -22.54 -11.39
N GLU A 95 2.28 -23.35 -10.46
CA GLU A 95 2.64 -24.79 -10.40
C GLU A 95 1.50 -25.75 -10.77
N TYR A 96 0.24 -25.31 -10.65
CA TYR A 96 -0.93 -26.18 -10.84
C TYR A 96 -1.77 -25.81 -12.05
N ALA A 97 -1.90 -24.51 -12.35
CA ALA A 97 -2.80 -24.03 -13.38
C ALA A 97 -2.35 -24.45 -14.79
N PRO A 98 -3.29 -24.92 -15.64
CA PRO A 98 -3.04 -25.07 -17.06
C PRO A 98 -2.71 -23.71 -17.71
N LYS A 99 -1.87 -23.72 -18.74
CA LYS A 99 -1.48 -22.49 -19.48
C LYS A 99 -2.69 -21.69 -20.00
N SER A 100 -3.78 -22.36 -20.36
CA SER A 100 -5.03 -21.72 -20.81
C SER A 100 -5.72 -20.95 -19.67
N PHE A 101 -5.83 -21.54 -18.48
CA PHE A 101 -6.44 -20.90 -17.32
C PHE A 101 -5.66 -19.64 -16.90
N ARG A 102 -4.33 -19.74 -16.87
CA ARG A 102 -3.45 -18.62 -16.56
C ARG A 102 -3.64 -17.43 -17.52
N LYS A 103 -3.73 -17.70 -18.84
CA LYS A 103 -3.95 -16.68 -19.87
C LYS A 103 -5.25 -15.90 -19.68
N THR A 104 -6.25 -16.48 -19.00
CA THR A 104 -7.52 -15.82 -18.71
C THR A 104 -7.53 -15.12 -17.34
N ILE A 105 -7.00 -15.78 -16.30
CA ILE A 105 -7.05 -15.25 -14.93
C ILE A 105 -6.09 -14.09 -14.71
N LYS A 106 -4.88 -14.12 -15.28
CA LYS A 106 -3.91 -13.03 -15.07
C LYS A 106 -4.45 -11.67 -15.54
N PRO A 107 -4.99 -11.53 -16.76
CA PRO A 107 -5.66 -10.29 -17.17
C PRO A 107 -6.84 -9.89 -16.28
N LEU A 108 -7.62 -10.87 -15.78
CA LEU A 108 -8.75 -10.57 -14.89
C LEU A 108 -8.29 -9.98 -13.55
N LEU A 109 -7.22 -10.51 -12.97
CA LEU A 109 -6.58 -9.97 -11.77
C LEU A 109 -6.08 -8.54 -12.03
N GLU A 110 -5.43 -8.30 -13.18
CA GLU A 110 -4.97 -6.96 -13.56
C GLU A 110 -6.13 -5.97 -13.77
N LEU A 111 -7.27 -6.44 -14.31
CA LEU A 111 -8.49 -5.62 -14.44
C LEU A 111 -9.09 -5.26 -13.07
N LEU A 112 -9.05 -6.16 -12.08
CA LEU A 112 -9.48 -5.84 -10.72
C LEU A 112 -8.60 -4.72 -10.10
N ALA A 113 -7.31 -4.72 -10.39
CA ALA A 113 -6.42 -3.64 -9.95
C ALA A 113 -6.70 -2.28 -10.62
N ALA A 114 -7.41 -2.26 -11.75
CA ALA A 114 -7.80 -1.04 -12.47
C ALA A 114 -9.09 -0.39 -11.92
N VAL A 115 -9.82 -1.07 -11.03
CA VAL A 115 -11.05 -0.53 -10.44
C VAL A 115 -10.70 0.68 -9.56
N PRO A 116 -11.36 1.83 -9.71
CA PRO A 116 -11.11 3.00 -8.88
C PRO A 116 -11.33 2.71 -7.39
N THR A 117 -10.40 3.15 -6.54
CA THR A 117 -10.43 2.94 -5.09
C THR A 117 -11.68 3.52 -4.41
N VAL A 118 -12.25 4.59 -4.97
CA VAL A 118 -13.52 5.18 -4.51
C VAL A 118 -14.68 4.18 -4.57
N VAL A 119 -14.73 3.33 -5.60
CA VAL A 119 -15.78 2.32 -5.78
C VAL A 119 -15.68 1.28 -4.68
N TYR A 120 -14.46 0.85 -4.35
CA TYR A 120 -14.20 -0.02 -3.22
C TYR A 120 -14.60 0.62 -1.88
N GLY A 121 -14.33 1.91 -1.68
CA GLY A 121 -14.76 2.63 -0.48
C GLY A 121 -16.28 2.62 -0.29
N PHE A 122 -17.03 2.92 -1.35
CA PHE A 122 -18.50 2.83 -1.31
C PHE A 122 -18.99 1.40 -1.12
N PHE A 123 -18.37 0.42 -1.78
CA PHE A 123 -18.70 -0.99 -1.58
C PHE A 123 -18.48 -1.45 -0.13
N ALA A 124 -17.38 -0.99 0.49
CA ALA A 124 -17.09 -1.26 1.89
C ALA A 124 -18.20 -0.73 2.80
N LEU A 125 -18.62 0.52 2.58
CA LEU A 125 -19.60 1.21 3.41
C LEU A 125 -21.03 0.68 3.21
N VAL A 126 -21.45 0.43 1.97
CA VAL A 126 -22.86 0.14 1.63
C VAL A 126 -23.16 -1.36 1.59
N VAL A 127 -22.17 -2.22 1.34
CA VAL A 127 -22.38 -3.67 1.21
C VAL A 127 -21.69 -4.43 2.33
N VAL A 128 -20.38 -4.21 2.53
CA VAL A 128 -19.59 -5.02 3.46
C VAL A 128 -19.90 -4.68 4.91
N THR A 129 -20.02 -3.40 5.28
CA THR A 129 -20.37 -3.02 6.64
C THR A 129 -21.73 -3.56 7.08
N PRO A 130 -22.83 -3.40 6.32
CA PRO A 130 -24.12 -3.99 6.69
C PRO A 130 -24.06 -5.52 6.82
N PHE A 131 -23.37 -6.20 5.90
CA PHE A 131 -23.16 -7.65 6.00
C PHE A 131 -22.40 -8.05 7.27
N LEU A 132 -21.35 -7.32 7.65
CA LEU A 132 -20.62 -7.60 8.88
C LEU A 132 -21.42 -7.25 10.14
N GLN A 133 -22.32 -6.26 10.09
CA GLN A 133 -23.22 -5.92 11.19
C GLN A 133 -24.20 -7.04 11.53
N GLU A 134 -24.56 -7.89 10.57
CA GLU A 134 -25.38 -9.09 10.83
C GLU A 134 -24.63 -10.13 11.69
N ILE A 135 -23.30 -10.15 11.62
CA ILE A 135 -22.44 -11.14 12.27
C ILE A 135 -21.78 -10.59 13.54
N ILE A 136 -21.46 -9.29 13.55
CA ILE A 136 -20.74 -8.60 14.62
C ILE A 136 -21.67 -7.54 15.22
N PRO A 137 -22.33 -7.85 16.35
CA PRO A 137 -23.17 -6.88 17.04
C PRO A 137 -22.37 -5.64 17.45
N ASN A 138 -22.98 -4.46 17.35
CA ASN A 138 -22.38 -3.15 17.67
C ASN A 138 -21.25 -2.67 16.73
N LEU A 139 -21.06 -3.32 15.57
CA LEU A 139 -20.15 -2.80 14.55
C LEU A 139 -20.62 -1.42 14.07
N SER A 140 -19.76 -0.41 14.18
CA SER A 140 -20.08 0.95 13.74
C SER A 140 -20.28 1.01 12.22
N GLY A 141 -21.19 1.89 11.76
CA GLY A 141 -21.44 2.10 10.33
C GLY A 141 -20.19 2.56 9.56
N PHE A 142 -19.27 3.26 10.24
CA PHE A 142 -17.90 3.45 9.78
C PHE A 142 -16.96 2.69 10.70
N ASN A 143 -16.05 1.92 10.13
CA ASN A 143 -15.13 1.11 10.90
C ASN A 143 -13.89 0.72 10.08
N SER A 144 -12.79 0.42 10.77
CA SER A 144 -11.56 0.01 10.11
C SER A 144 -11.59 -1.43 9.61
N LEU A 145 -12.47 -2.29 10.15
CA LEU A 145 -12.61 -3.68 9.75
C LEU A 145 -13.07 -3.84 8.29
N SER A 146 -14.22 -3.26 7.95
CA SER A 146 -14.79 -3.24 6.60
C SER A 146 -13.82 -2.59 5.61
N ALA A 147 -13.28 -1.41 5.97
CA ALA A 147 -12.32 -0.70 5.13
C ALA A 147 -11.06 -1.54 4.87
N GLY A 148 -10.52 -2.18 5.91
CA GLY A 148 -9.36 -3.07 5.84
C GLY A 148 -9.63 -4.32 5.00
N ILE A 149 -10.77 -4.99 5.18
CA ILE A 149 -11.13 -6.18 4.39
C ILE A 149 -11.22 -5.85 2.91
N VAL A 150 -11.92 -4.77 2.54
CA VAL A 150 -12.07 -4.39 1.13
C VAL A 150 -10.76 -3.91 0.52
N MET A 151 -9.96 -3.16 1.29
CA MET A 151 -8.58 -2.85 0.90
C MET A 151 -7.75 -4.12 0.68
N GLY A 152 -7.93 -5.14 1.52
CA GLY A 152 -7.31 -6.45 1.33
C GLY A 152 -7.71 -7.08 0.00
N ILE A 153 -9.00 -7.08 -0.33
CA ILE A 153 -9.52 -7.59 -1.62
C ILE A 153 -8.87 -6.87 -2.80
N MET A 154 -8.74 -5.54 -2.72
CA MET A 154 -8.07 -4.74 -3.75
C MET A 154 -6.58 -5.08 -3.88
N ILE A 155 -5.91 -5.45 -2.80
CA ILE A 155 -4.46 -5.78 -2.79
C ILE A 155 -4.18 -7.21 -3.27
N ILE A 156 -5.17 -8.12 -3.23
CA ILE A 156 -4.98 -9.52 -3.68
C ILE A 156 -4.34 -9.62 -5.07
N PRO A 157 -4.85 -8.96 -6.13
CA PRO A 157 -4.26 -9.03 -7.45
C PRO A 157 -2.80 -8.58 -7.52
N TYR A 158 -2.44 -7.61 -6.67
CA TYR A 158 -1.09 -7.07 -6.60
C TYR A 158 -0.10 -8.10 -6.04
N ILE A 159 -0.45 -8.74 -4.92
CA ILE A 159 0.36 -9.81 -4.33
C ILE A 159 0.43 -11.00 -5.28
N SER A 160 -0.71 -11.44 -5.83
CA SER A 160 -0.74 -12.62 -6.68
C SER A 160 0.06 -12.44 -7.96
N SER A 161 -0.07 -11.30 -8.65
CA SER A 161 0.60 -11.07 -9.93
C SER A 161 2.12 -10.95 -9.76
N LEU A 162 2.58 -10.16 -8.76
CA LEU A 162 4.01 -9.99 -8.51
C LEU A 162 4.67 -11.25 -7.96
N SER A 163 3.98 -12.00 -7.09
CA SER A 163 4.50 -13.27 -6.56
C SER A 163 4.52 -14.35 -7.64
N GLU A 164 3.55 -14.36 -8.56
CA GLU A 164 3.54 -15.25 -9.72
C GLU A 164 4.73 -14.97 -10.64
N ASP A 165 5.04 -13.70 -10.92
CA ASP A 165 6.20 -13.32 -11.74
C ASP A 165 7.52 -13.75 -11.07
N ALA A 166 7.62 -13.62 -9.74
CA ALA A 166 8.78 -14.12 -8.98
C ALA A 166 8.92 -15.64 -9.06
N LEU A 167 7.82 -16.40 -8.92
CA LEU A 167 7.83 -17.86 -9.02
C LEU A 167 8.23 -18.31 -10.44
N HIS A 168 7.76 -17.63 -11.48
CA HIS A 168 8.11 -17.96 -12.87
C HIS A 168 9.53 -17.56 -13.27
N ALA A 169 10.17 -16.63 -12.57
CA ALA A 169 11.57 -16.30 -12.78
C ALA A 169 12.52 -17.44 -12.38
N VAL A 170 12.07 -18.38 -11.54
CA VAL A 170 12.86 -19.56 -11.16
C VAL A 170 13.09 -20.45 -12.38
N PRO A 171 14.33 -20.89 -12.68
CA PRO A 171 14.62 -21.74 -13.83
C PRO A 171 13.81 -23.04 -13.85
N SER A 172 13.32 -23.45 -15.03
CA SER A 172 12.59 -24.71 -15.21
C SER A 172 13.42 -25.95 -14.85
N SER A 173 14.75 -25.89 -14.97
CA SER A 173 15.66 -26.97 -14.60
C SER A 173 15.52 -27.42 -13.14
N LEU A 174 15.22 -26.49 -12.22
CA LEU A 174 14.97 -26.83 -10.81
C LEU A 174 13.66 -27.62 -10.63
N ARG A 175 12.64 -27.32 -11.44
CA ARG A 175 11.38 -28.08 -11.43
C ARG A 175 11.59 -29.49 -11.97
N GLU A 176 12.26 -29.59 -13.12
CA GLU A 176 12.57 -30.86 -13.78
C GLU A 176 13.46 -31.75 -12.89
N ALA A 177 14.48 -31.18 -12.23
CA ALA A 177 15.31 -31.91 -11.27
C ALA A 177 14.50 -32.41 -10.07
N SER A 178 13.61 -31.58 -9.51
CA SER A 178 12.72 -31.99 -8.42
C SER A 178 11.82 -33.16 -8.82
N PHE A 179 11.19 -33.09 -10.00
CA PHE A 179 10.39 -34.20 -10.54
C PHE A 179 11.24 -35.44 -10.86
N GLY A 180 12.47 -35.26 -11.34
CA GLY A 180 13.42 -36.36 -11.57
C GLY A 180 13.81 -37.10 -10.30
N MET A 181 13.77 -36.44 -9.14
CA MET A 181 13.93 -37.08 -7.82
C MET A 181 12.64 -37.71 -7.27
N GLY A 182 11.56 -37.76 -8.06
CA GLY A 182 10.27 -38.34 -7.66
C GLY A 182 9.42 -37.42 -6.77
N ALA A 183 9.73 -36.13 -6.70
CA ALA A 183 8.95 -35.19 -5.89
C ALA A 183 7.56 -34.93 -6.50
N THR A 184 6.55 -34.75 -5.65
CA THR A 184 5.22 -34.33 -6.09
C THR A 184 5.17 -32.84 -6.42
N LYS A 185 4.16 -32.38 -7.17
CA LYS A 185 3.96 -30.94 -7.44
C LYS A 185 3.94 -30.09 -6.16
N LEU A 186 3.33 -30.60 -5.09
CA LEU A 186 3.28 -29.92 -3.80
C LEU A 186 4.68 -29.78 -3.19
N GLN A 187 5.47 -30.86 -3.23
CA GLN A 187 6.84 -30.84 -2.73
C GLN A 187 7.72 -29.90 -3.56
N THR A 188 7.64 -29.94 -4.89
CA THR A 188 8.36 -29.02 -5.78
C THR A 188 7.98 -27.57 -5.49
N ALA A 189 6.68 -27.26 -5.39
CA ALA A 189 6.21 -25.91 -5.10
C ALA A 189 6.76 -25.37 -3.77
N PHE A 190 6.53 -26.09 -2.66
CA PHE A 190 6.84 -25.56 -1.32
C PHE A 190 8.29 -25.77 -0.87
N LYS A 191 8.99 -26.81 -1.36
CA LYS A 191 10.37 -27.10 -0.93
C LYS A 191 11.44 -26.59 -1.88
N VAL A 192 11.08 -26.29 -3.13
CA VAL A 192 12.05 -25.87 -4.16
C VAL A 192 11.71 -24.47 -4.68
N ILE A 193 10.52 -24.29 -5.26
CA ILE A 193 10.19 -23.08 -6.01
C ILE A 193 9.91 -21.89 -5.09
N VAL A 194 9.06 -22.04 -4.07
CA VAL A 194 8.76 -20.96 -3.11
C VAL A 194 10.03 -20.50 -2.37
N PRO A 195 10.91 -21.40 -1.86
CA PRO A 195 12.18 -20.99 -1.28
C PRO A 195 13.11 -20.31 -2.29
N ALA A 196 13.18 -20.79 -3.53
CA ALA A 196 14.02 -20.16 -4.57
C ALA A 196 13.51 -18.77 -4.98
N ALA A 197 12.19 -18.56 -4.98
CA ALA A 197 11.54 -17.29 -5.32
C ALA A 197 11.34 -16.37 -4.10
N SER A 198 11.85 -16.74 -2.92
CA SER A 198 11.48 -16.08 -1.65
C SER A 198 11.76 -14.59 -1.65
N SER A 199 12.83 -14.15 -2.32
CA SER A 199 13.20 -12.74 -2.43
C SER A 199 12.19 -11.93 -3.21
N GLY A 200 11.70 -12.45 -4.35
CA GLY A 200 10.67 -11.80 -5.14
C GLY A 200 9.32 -11.79 -4.42
N ILE A 201 8.99 -12.88 -3.73
CA ILE A 201 7.78 -12.95 -2.87
C ILE A 201 7.86 -11.90 -1.74
N ILE A 202 8.98 -11.82 -1.02
CA ILE A 202 9.16 -10.83 0.06
C ILE A 202 9.04 -9.39 -0.50
N VAL A 203 9.61 -9.12 -1.67
CA VAL A 203 9.48 -7.81 -2.32
C VAL A 203 8.03 -7.51 -2.68
N SER A 204 7.28 -8.49 -3.24
CA SER A 204 5.85 -8.35 -3.51
C SER A 204 5.06 -8.00 -2.24
N ILE A 205 5.36 -8.66 -1.12
CA ILE A 205 4.70 -8.43 0.17
C ILE A 205 5.00 -7.02 0.69
N ILE A 206 6.26 -6.58 0.70
CA ILE A 206 6.59 -5.25 1.23
C ILE A 206 5.97 -4.16 0.35
N LEU A 207 5.96 -4.33 -0.98
CA LEU A 207 5.29 -3.39 -1.87
C LEU A 207 3.77 -3.35 -1.64
N ALA A 208 3.16 -4.49 -1.32
CA ALA A 208 1.73 -4.55 -0.96
C ALA A 208 1.45 -3.82 0.36
N ILE A 209 2.33 -3.96 1.36
CA ILE A 209 2.25 -3.22 2.62
C ILE A 209 2.38 -1.71 2.35
N SER A 210 3.38 -1.28 1.55
CA SER A 210 3.53 0.12 1.13
C SER A 210 2.28 0.66 0.43
N ARG A 211 1.62 -0.17 -0.38
CA ARG A 211 0.35 0.18 -1.04
C ARG A 211 -0.80 0.32 -0.06
N ALA A 212 -0.93 -0.57 0.92
CA ALA A 212 -1.96 -0.50 1.96
C ALA A 212 -1.85 0.78 2.80
N ILE A 213 -0.63 1.12 3.23
CA ILE A 213 -0.35 2.32 4.02
C ILE A 213 -0.67 3.60 3.25
N GLY A 214 -0.43 3.59 1.94
CA GLY A 214 -0.75 4.68 1.03
C GLY A 214 -2.17 4.65 0.47
N GLU A 215 -3.05 3.77 0.96
CA GLU A 215 -4.45 3.75 0.51
C GLU A 215 -5.18 4.98 1.03
N THR A 216 -5.96 5.62 0.15
CA THR A 216 -6.53 6.94 0.43
C THR A 216 -8.05 6.92 0.40
N MET A 217 -8.66 6.39 -0.66
CA MET A 217 -10.10 6.60 -0.88
C MET A 217 -10.97 5.59 -0.14
N ILE A 218 -10.51 4.34 -0.01
CA ILE A 218 -11.27 3.33 0.75
C ILE A 218 -11.43 3.79 2.20
N VAL A 219 -10.32 4.20 2.81
CA VAL A 219 -10.29 4.63 4.21
C VAL A 219 -10.95 5.99 4.41
N ALA A 220 -10.80 6.95 3.48
CA ALA A 220 -11.48 8.23 3.58
C ALA A 220 -13.01 8.11 3.55
N ILE A 221 -13.56 7.11 2.86
CA ILE A 221 -15.01 6.90 2.73
C ILE A 221 -15.57 5.98 3.81
N ALA A 222 -14.87 4.89 4.14
CA ALA A 222 -15.44 3.82 4.96
C ALA A 222 -14.90 3.76 6.40
N ALA A 223 -13.74 4.35 6.70
CA ALA A 223 -13.12 4.24 8.03
C ALA A 223 -13.69 5.22 9.06
N GLY A 224 -14.28 6.34 8.62
CA GLY A 224 -15.10 7.23 9.46
C GLY A 224 -14.46 8.53 9.93
N GLN A 225 -13.21 8.83 9.54
CA GLN A 225 -12.56 10.13 9.77
C GLN A 225 -12.60 10.60 11.23
N GLN A 226 -12.47 9.67 12.18
CA GLN A 226 -12.38 9.98 13.61
C GLN A 226 -11.02 9.55 14.16
N PRO A 227 -10.14 10.49 14.51
CA PRO A 227 -8.82 10.16 15.00
C PRO A 227 -8.92 9.59 16.41
N ARG A 228 -8.81 8.28 16.53
CA ARG A 228 -8.84 7.55 17.81
C ARG A 228 -7.61 6.69 17.93
N LEU A 229 -6.92 6.80 19.07
CA LEU A 229 -5.85 5.85 19.40
C LEU A 229 -6.48 4.55 19.88
N THR A 230 -6.70 3.62 18.96
CA THR A 230 -7.38 2.36 19.23
C THR A 230 -6.81 1.22 18.38
N LEU A 231 -6.92 0.01 18.91
CA LEU A 231 -6.67 -1.25 18.20
C LEU A 231 -7.97 -2.00 17.88
N ASP A 232 -9.11 -1.49 18.32
CA ASP A 232 -10.43 -2.07 18.04
C ASP A 232 -10.81 -1.79 16.58
N PRO A 233 -10.98 -2.82 15.74
CA PRO A 233 -11.28 -2.64 14.33
C PRO A 233 -12.76 -2.28 14.08
N THR A 234 -13.62 -2.41 15.09
CA THR A 234 -15.08 -2.24 14.97
C THR A 234 -15.53 -0.79 15.09
N VAL A 235 -14.62 0.11 15.47
CA VAL A 235 -14.89 1.53 15.66
C VAL A 235 -14.33 2.37 14.50
N PRO A 236 -14.86 3.59 14.31
CA PRO A 236 -14.29 4.55 13.37
C PRO A 236 -12.83 4.88 13.70
N VAL A 237 -12.02 5.04 12.66
CA VAL A 237 -10.65 5.53 12.75
C VAL A 237 -10.39 6.57 11.66
N GLU A 238 -9.28 7.27 11.76
CA GLU A 238 -8.77 8.16 10.72
C GLU A 238 -7.35 7.74 10.35
N THR A 239 -7.07 7.61 9.06
CA THR A 239 -5.71 7.33 8.57
C THR A 239 -5.02 8.63 8.19
N ILE A 240 -3.69 8.59 8.07
CA ILE A 240 -2.90 9.75 7.64
C ILE A 240 -3.38 10.27 6.27
N THR A 241 -3.65 9.35 5.34
CA THR A 241 -4.16 9.67 3.99
C THR A 241 -5.58 10.24 4.01
N ALA A 242 -6.47 9.69 4.85
CA ALA A 242 -7.83 10.20 5.01
C ALA A 242 -7.83 11.63 5.56
N TYR A 243 -6.99 11.90 6.56
CA TYR A 243 -6.80 13.24 7.12
C TYR A 243 -6.31 14.24 6.06
N ILE A 244 -5.29 13.85 5.28
CA ILE A 244 -4.77 14.69 4.19
C ILE A 244 -5.91 15.04 3.21
N VAL A 245 -6.74 14.08 2.82
CA VAL A 245 -7.91 14.34 1.96
C VAL A 245 -8.89 15.30 2.61
N GLN A 246 -9.25 15.06 3.88
CA GLN A 246 -10.22 15.88 4.60
C GLN A 246 -9.81 17.35 4.63
N VAL A 247 -8.57 17.66 5.01
CA VAL A 247 -8.11 19.05 5.10
C VAL A 247 -7.88 19.66 3.71
N SER A 248 -7.58 18.84 2.70
CA SER A 248 -7.40 19.32 1.31
C SER A 248 -8.70 19.76 0.62
N LEU A 249 -9.87 19.54 1.24
CA LEU A 249 -11.16 20.01 0.71
C LEU A 249 -11.33 21.53 0.76
N GLY A 250 -10.43 22.25 1.45
CA GLY A 250 -10.39 23.72 1.45
C GLY A 250 -11.08 24.39 2.63
N ASP A 251 -11.50 23.63 3.65
CA ASP A 251 -12.17 24.16 4.84
C ASP A 251 -11.22 24.90 5.81
N VAL A 252 -9.90 24.80 5.58
CA VAL A 252 -8.86 25.40 6.42
C VAL A 252 -8.14 26.53 5.69
N GLN A 253 -7.92 27.64 6.40
CA GLN A 253 -7.26 28.82 5.86
C GLN A 253 -5.82 28.53 5.44
N HIS A 254 -5.46 28.93 4.22
CA HIS A 254 -4.10 28.73 3.70
C HIS A 254 -3.06 29.48 4.55
N GLY A 255 -1.94 28.81 4.85
CA GLY A 255 -0.85 29.37 5.66
C GLY A 255 -1.08 29.35 7.18
N SER A 256 -2.24 28.87 7.65
CA SER A 256 -2.51 28.63 9.07
C SER A 256 -1.72 27.43 9.61
N LEU A 257 -1.62 27.31 10.94
CA LEU A 257 -1.01 26.16 11.60
C LEU A 257 -1.76 24.86 11.28
N GLU A 258 -3.09 24.95 11.21
CA GLU A 258 -4.02 23.87 10.85
C GLU A 258 -3.85 23.41 9.41
N TYR A 259 -3.47 24.31 8.50
CA TYR A 259 -3.15 23.93 7.12
C TYR A 259 -1.81 23.20 7.05
N ARG A 260 -0.84 23.61 7.86
CA ARG A 260 0.51 23.04 7.89
C ARG A 260 0.56 21.61 8.43
N THR A 261 -0.44 21.18 9.19
CA THR A 261 -0.55 19.79 9.68
C THR A 261 -0.59 18.76 8.54
N ILE A 262 -1.13 19.11 7.36
CA ILE A 262 -1.12 18.24 6.17
C ILE A 262 0.32 17.89 5.78
N PHE A 263 1.24 18.86 5.83
CA PHE A 263 2.64 18.64 5.47
C PHE A 263 3.38 17.85 6.54
N ALA A 264 3.05 18.04 7.82
CA ALA A 264 3.57 17.23 8.92
C ALA A 264 3.10 15.76 8.83
N ALA A 265 1.82 15.55 8.54
CA ALA A 265 1.25 14.24 8.25
C ALA A 265 1.88 13.60 6.99
N GLY A 266 2.03 14.40 5.92
CA GLY A 266 2.62 13.99 4.65
C GLY A 266 4.09 13.60 4.74
N ILE A 267 4.93 14.37 5.46
CA ILE A 267 6.34 14.02 5.65
C ILE A 267 6.48 12.75 6.50
N THR A 268 5.58 12.54 7.47
CA THR A 268 5.56 11.32 8.28
C THR A 268 5.22 10.09 7.43
N LEU A 269 4.19 10.19 6.58
CA LEU A 269 3.82 9.14 5.63
C LEU A 269 4.94 8.88 4.61
N PHE A 270 5.55 9.94 4.08
CA PHE A 270 6.68 9.84 3.17
C PHE A 270 7.87 9.13 3.82
N ALA A 271 8.26 9.52 5.04
CA ALA A 271 9.35 8.88 5.77
C ALA A 271 9.07 7.38 5.99
N PHE A 272 7.85 7.02 6.39
CA PHE A 272 7.47 5.63 6.63
C PHE A 272 7.51 4.78 5.35
N THR A 273 6.88 5.27 4.28
CA THR A 273 6.88 4.59 2.97
C THR A 273 8.28 4.52 2.34
N PHE A 274 9.09 5.57 2.48
CA PHE A 274 10.47 5.60 2.02
C PHE A 274 11.34 4.56 2.75
N LEU A 275 11.18 4.42 4.06
CA LEU A 275 11.89 3.41 4.86
C LEU A 275 11.52 1.99 4.39
N LEU A 276 10.23 1.69 4.24
CA LEU A 276 9.76 0.39 3.76
C LEU A 276 10.29 0.08 2.35
N ASN A 277 10.20 1.04 1.43
CA ASN A 277 10.69 0.87 0.06
C ASN A 277 12.23 0.70 0.02
N THR A 278 12.96 1.40 0.88
CA THR A 278 14.41 1.23 1.01
C THR A 278 14.78 -0.17 1.51
N ILE A 279 14.03 -0.69 2.49
CA ILE A 279 14.18 -2.06 2.98
C ILE A 279 13.92 -3.07 1.86
N SER A 280 12.83 -2.91 1.09
CA SER A 280 12.53 -3.74 -0.08
C SER A 280 13.68 -3.78 -1.08
N TYR A 281 14.25 -2.62 -1.40
CA TYR A 281 15.35 -2.50 -2.33
C TYR A 281 16.60 -3.24 -1.84
N ARG A 282 16.96 -3.07 -0.55
CA ARG A 282 18.13 -3.75 0.05
C ARG A 282 17.95 -5.27 0.09
N ILE A 283 16.75 -5.74 0.44
CA ILE A 283 16.43 -7.17 0.43
C ILE A 283 16.56 -7.72 -0.98
N ARG A 284 15.93 -7.07 -1.97
CA ARG A 284 16.01 -7.48 -3.38
C ARG A 284 17.45 -7.61 -3.85
N LYS A 285 18.29 -6.60 -3.59
CA LYS A 285 19.69 -6.58 -4.01
C LYS A 285 20.48 -7.77 -3.44
N LYS A 286 20.29 -8.10 -2.16
CA LYS A 286 20.99 -9.19 -1.48
C LYS A 286 20.71 -10.58 -2.07
N TYR A 287 19.52 -10.80 -2.64
CA TYR A 287 19.11 -12.12 -3.13
C TYR A 287 19.24 -12.28 -4.65
N GLN A 288 19.35 -11.19 -5.41
CA GLN A 288 19.54 -11.24 -6.86
C GLN A 288 20.94 -11.77 -7.23
N GLU A 289 21.93 -11.65 -6.34
CA GLU A 289 23.32 -12.11 -6.54
C GLU A 289 23.53 -13.63 -6.42
N LYS A 290 22.49 -14.43 -6.13
CA LYS A 290 22.64 -15.86 -5.75
C LYS A 290 22.22 -16.90 -6.80
N TYR A 291 21.72 -16.47 -7.97
CA TYR A 291 21.19 -17.38 -9.01
C TYR A 291 21.72 -17.09 -10.42
N GLU A 292 22.80 -16.31 -10.54
CA GLU A 292 23.65 -16.29 -11.74
C GLU A 292 24.80 -17.29 -11.60
#